data_AF-A0A951UFV5-F1
#
_entry.id   AF-A0A951UFV5-F1
#
_cell.length_a   1.000
_cell.length_b   1.000
_cell.length_c   1.000
_cell.angle_alpha   90.00
_cell.angle_beta   90.00
_cell.angle_gamma   90.00
#
_symmetry.space_group_name_H-M   'P 1'
#
loop_
_entity.id
_entity.type
_entity.pdbx_description
1 polymer ?
#
loop_
_entity_poly.entity_id
_entity_poly.type
_entity_poly.pdbx_seq_one_letter_code
_entity_poly.pdbx_strand_id
1 'polypeptide(L)'
;MNQRAFASPNNTGLLANRYQIKQLIGKGGMGKVFLANDVLLGGIPVAIKFLAQTVSSAKMQKDFAREALMSAALSQKSIHIVRAYDYGVNEKGNPFYVMEYLSGKSLKELIPMNLPRFMTIARQICLGLECAHQGLNIDGKIYALVHRDIKPANILVIPDPILGQLVKILDFGIAKFLNYTATHSTNKGFYGTLAYSSPEQLEGGELDSRSDIYSLGVMMFEMLTGEKPWQPETDHFGAWYKAHNFEAPRAIADVKPNLQIPQDLNNLIMACLAKSASDRPQNVGQILQVLESINRSNYLKPTNLKLEDASPTSKAASHTELPVAVEQACWQLTWPQNKPIQEIVFPHLLDTEQGTIASLWLMLSQQEIKGRALSIRYNQFIFITSPHPMLLWLTVLYNRKLGPKWLPCYLDMQNPQNHKLVNSLSENERYPLIFFNLEAPHVCASVVSSYIEPIQRQKLKTWIEQSQSLPPSSQPHLSKQLLKQQYKQMQPQIQQYLAATPQVAESGSIDAKIH
;
A
#
# COMPACT_ATOMS: atom_id res chain seq x y z
N MET A 1 5.29 9.95 29.99
CA MET A 1 5.87 8.61 29.75
C MET A 1 6.39 8.10 31.09
N ASN A 2 5.82 7.01 31.63
CA ASN A 2 6.27 6.41 32.90
C ASN A 2 7.45 5.46 32.65
N GLN A 3 8.55 5.62 33.40
CA GLN A 3 9.84 4.95 33.20
C GLN A 3 10.05 3.68 34.06
N ARG A 4 9.00 2.96 34.48
CA ARG A 4 9.15 1.73 35.28
C ARG A 4 8.57 0.51 34.56
N ALA A 5 9.37 -0.55 34.47
CA ALA A 5 8.89 -1.89 34.11
C ALA A 5 7.91 -2.36 35.20
N PHE A 6 6.68 -2.69 34.80
CA PHE A 6 5.66 -3.20 35.70
C PHE A 6 6.06 -4.60 36.21
N ALA A 7 5.99 -4.82 37.51
CA ALA A 7 6.14 -6.14 38.13
C ALA A 7 4.75 -6.70 38.47
N SER A 8 4.50 -7.96 38.13
CA SER A 8 3.20 -8.62 38.31
C SER A 8 2.99 -9.19 39.73
N PRO A 9 1.75 -9.23 40.26
CA PRO A 9 1.36 -10.17 41.31
C PRO A 9 1.16 -11.58 40.75
N ASN A 10 1.54 -12.60 41.51
CA ASN A 10 1.40 -14.00 41.14
C ASN A 10 -0.07 -14.42 41.00
N ASN A 11 -0.36 -15.22 39.95
CA ASN A 11 -1.44 -16.22 39.86
C ASN A 11 -2.68 -15.94 38.98
N THR A 12 -2.51 -15.61 37.68
CA THR A 12 -3.64 -15.62 36.70
C THR A 12 -3.38 -16.35 35.38
N GLY A 13 -2.21 -16.94 35.15
CA GLY A 13 -1.87 -17.55 33.84
C GLY A 13 -1.75 -16.53 32.69
N LEU A 14 -1.74 -15.23 33.00
CA LEU A 14 -1.59 -14.12 32.06
C LEU A 14 -0.13 -13.66 32.02
N LEU A 15 0.39 -13.41 30.82
CA LEU A 15 1.67 -12.73 30.65
C LEU A 15 1.50 -11.24 30.99
N ALA A 16 2.35 -10.71 31.87
CA ALA A 16 2.33 -9.32 32.32
C ALA A 16 0.94 -8.84 32.81
N ASN A 17 0.15 -9.75 33.42
CA ASN A 17 -1.23 -9.51 33.89
C ASN A 17 -2.20 -8.96 32.83
N ARG A 18 -1.87 -9.12 31.55
CA ARG A 18 -2.64 -8.50 30.46
C ARG A 18 -2.88 -9.45 29.31
N TYR A 19 -1.90 -10.27 28.96
CA TYR A 19 -1.96 -11.05 27.74
C TYR A 19 -2.24 -12.51 28.05
N GLN A 20 -3.40 -12.98 27.61
CA GLN A 20 -3.76 -14.39 27.68
C GLN A 20 -3.20 -15.12 26.45
N ILE A 21 -2.12 -15.87 26.63
CA ILE A 21 -1.51 -16.66 25.55
C ILE A 21 -2.50 -17.76 25.11
N LYS A 22 -2.71 -17.89 23.80
CA LYS A 22 -3.62 -18.88 23.21
C LYS A 22 -2.88 -20.02 22.53
N GLN A 23 -2.20 -19.73 21.42
CA GLN A 23 -1.56 -20.77 20.61
C GLN A 23 -0.24 -20.28 20.01
N LEU A 24 0.67 -21.20 19.75
CA LEU A 24 1.91 -20.95 19.02
C LEU A 24 1.58 -20.78 17.53
N ILE A 25 1.90 -19.62 16.96
CA ILE A 25 1.65 -19.30 15.53
C ILE A 25 2.93 -19.24 14.70
N GLY A 26 4.11 -19.24 15.34
CA GLY A 26 5.39 -19.28 14.63
C GLY A 26 6.54 -19.70 15.54
N LYS A 27 7.53 -20.40 14.97
CA LYS A 27 8.78 -20.79 15.66
C LYS A 27 9.95 -20.71 14.69
N GLY A 28 11.06 -20.13 15.14
CA GLY A 28 12.30 -20.05 14.36
C GLY A 28 13.52 -19.80 15.24
N GLY A 29 14.68 -19.60 14.62
CA GLY A 29 15.96 -19.40 15.35
C GLY A 29 15.97 -18.15 16.24
N MET A 30 15.11 -17.16 15.96
CA MET A 30 15.00 -15.93 16.75
C MET A 30 13.97 -16.01 17.88
N GLY A 31 13.22 -17.11 18.00
CA GLY A 31 12.25 -17.28 19.08
C GLY A 31 10.92 -17.90 18.65
N LYS A 32 9.90 -17.65 19.46
CA LYS A 32 8.54 -18.20 19.31
C LYS A 32 7.52 -17.07 19.29
N VAL A 33 6.58 -17.13 18.36
CA VAL A 33 5.47 -16.18 18.21
C VAL A 33 4.18 -16.88 18.61
N PHE A 34 3.42 -16.27 19.51
CA PHE A 34 2.13 -16.77 19.97
C PHE A 34 1.01 -15.78 19.62
N LEU A 35 -0.15 -16.32 19.26
CA LEU A 35 -1.40 -15.57 19.33
C LEU A 35 -1.79 -15.45 20.81
N ALA A 36 -2.17 -14.26 21.22
CA ALA A 36 -2.69 -13.98 22.55
C ALA A 36 -3.87 -13.00 22.46
N ASN A 37 -4.66 -12.93 23.51
CA ASN A 37 -5.71 -11.93 23.67
C ASN A 37 -5.26 -10.89 24.69
N ASP A 38 -5.38 -9.61 24.34
CA ASP A 38 -5.21 -8.50 25.27
C ASP A 38 -6.50 -8.32 26.09
N VAL A 39 -6.49 -8.79 27.34
CA VAL A 39 -7.69 -8.81 28.18
C VAL A 39 -8.12 -7.42 28.65
N LEU A 40 -7.20 -6.44 28.68
CA LEU A 40 -7.53 -5.06 29.02
C LEU A 40 -8.23 -4.32 27.88
N LEU A 41 -7.98 -4.75 26.64
CA LEU A 41 -8.63 -4.21 25.45
C LEU A 41 -9.76 -5.13 24.97
N GLY A 42 -10.54 -5.70 25.89
CA GLY A 42 -11.73 -6.49 25.55
C GLY A 42 -11.43 -7.80 24.82
N GLY A 43 -10.22 -8.34 24.94
CA GLY A 43 -9.81 -9.60 24.32
C GLY A 43 -9.34 -9.47 22.87
N ILE A 44 -8.98 -8.26 22.41
CA ILE A 44 -8.44 -8.03 21.07
C ILE A 44 -7.22 -8.95 20.81
N PRO A 45 -7.14 -9.60 19.63
CA PRO A 45 -6.03 -10.47 19.30
C PRO A 45 -4.74 -9.68 19.08
N VAL A 46 -3.65 -10.19 19.64
CA VAL A 46 -2.27 -9.67 19.50
C VAL A 46 -1.31 -10.82 19.22
N ALA A 47 -0.19 -10.52 18.58
CA ALA A 47 0.91 -11.46 18.43
C ALA A 47 2.01 -11.13 19.45
N ILE A 48 2.54 -12.14 20.13
CA ILE A 48 3.59 -11.99 21.14
C ILE A 48 4.79 -12.82 20.72
N LYS A 49 5.91 -12.16 20.44
CA LYS A 49 7.16 -12.85 20.15
C LYS A 49 8.04 -12.88 21.39
N PHE A 50 8.34 -14.09 21.85
CA PHE A 50 9.41 -14.35 22.82
C PHE A 50 10.71 -14.55 22.07
N LEU A 51 11.78 -13.86 22.48
CA LEU A 51 13.10 -14.08 21.88
C LEU A 51 13.76 -15.33 22.47
N ALA A 52 14.60 -15.97 21.67
CA ALA A 52 15.30 -17.19 22.09
C ALA A 52 16.38 -16.94 23.16
N GLN A 53 16.94 -15.74 23.21
CA GLN A 53 18.00 -15.38 24.17
C GLN A 53 17.40 -14.72 25.41
N THR A 54 17.81 -15.20 26.58
CA THR A 54 17.44 -14.59 27.86
C THR A 54 18.27 -13.35 28.09
N VAL A 55 17.67 -12.35 28.72
CA VAL A 55 18.37 -11.13 29.09
C VAL A 55 18.92 -11.29 30.50
N SER A 56 20.24 -11.46 30.61
CA SER A 56 20.92 -11.78 31.87
C SER A 56 21.59 -10.57 32.56
N SER A 57 21.74 -9.43 31.87
CA SER A 57 22.40 -8.23 32.42
C SER A 57 21.54 -6.97 32.31
N ALA A 58 21.72 -6.02 33.24
CA ALA A 58 21.02 -4.74 33.22
C ALA A 58 21.30 -3.91 31.95
N LYS A 59 22.51 -4.03 31.38
CA LYS A 59 22.87 -3.41 30.10
C LYS A 59 22.01 -3.97 28.97
N MET A 60 21.93 -5.29 28.88
CA MET A 60 21.16 -5.99 27.86
C MET A 60 19.64 -5.70 27.98
N GLN A 61 19.12 -5.52 29.19
CA GLN A 61 17.72 -5.08 29.40
C GLN A 61 17.48 -3.66 28.90
N LYS A 62 18.38 -2.71 29.23
CA LYS A 62 18.28 -1.32 28.76
C LYS A 62 18.37 -1.22 27.25
N ASP A 63 19.27 -1.98 26.65
CA ASP A 63 19.46 -2.04 25.21
C ASP A 63 18.21 -2.62 24.51
N PHE A 64 17.67 -3.73 25.01
CA PHE A 64 16.41 -4.29 24.51
C PHE A 64 15.25 -3.28 24.59
N ALA A 65 15.11 -2.60 25.74
CA ALA A 65 14.06 -1.60 25.94
C ALA A 65 14.19 -0.42 24.96
N ARG A 66 15.42 0.04 24.70
CA ARG A 66 15.67 1.12 23.72
C ARG A 66 15.24 0.69 22.31
N GLU A 67 15.64 -0.49 21.86
CA GLU A 67 15.32 -0.98 20.51
C GLU A 67 13.81 -1.24 20.34
N ALA A 68 13.16 -1.79 21.37
CA ALA A 68 11.72 -1.99 21.36
C ALA A 68 10.96 -0.65 21.29
N LEU A 69 11.42 0.37 22.03
CA LEU A 69 10.85 1.72 21.98
C LEU A 69 11.02 2.37 20.59
N MET A 70 12.20 2.26 20.01
CA MET A 70 12.48 2.76 18.65
C MET A 70 11.58 2.09 17.63
N SER A 71 11.45 0.76 17.70
CA SER A 71 10.57 -0.01 16.80
C SER A 71 9.11 0.39 16.95
N ALA A 72 8.63 0.57 18.19
CA ALA A 72 7.26 1.02 18.46
C ALA A 72 7.00 2.42 17.90
N ALA A 73 7.90 3.38 18.13
CA ALA A 73 7.79 4.73 17.60
C ALA A 73 7.82 4.76 16.07
N LEU A 74 8.68 3.95 15.45
CA LEU A 74 8.76 3.82 14.00
C LEU A 74 7.48 3.25 13.40
N SER A 75 6.87 2.25 14.05
CA SER A 75 5.63 1.63 13.57
C SER A 75 4.42 2.57 13.50
N GLN A 76 4.46 3.71 14.20
CA GLN A 76 3.44 4.75 14.12
C GLN A 76 3.61 5.67 12.90
N LYS A 77 4.82 5.73 12.31
CA LYS A 77 5.13 6.60 11.17
C LYS A 77 4.79 5.99 9.82
N SER A 78 4.81 4.65 9.71
CA SER A 78 4.58 3.96 8.44
C SER A 78 3.59 2.82 8.59
N ILE A 79 2.58 2.81 7.71
CA ILE A 79 1.62 1.72 7.59
C ILE A 79 2.28 0.41 7.12
N HIS A 80 3.47 0.50 6.52
CA HIS A 80 4.24 -0.63 5.99
C HIS A 80 5.13 -1.29 7.03
N ILE A 81 5.02 -0.91 8.30
CA ILE A 81 5.75 -1.49 9.42
C ILE A 81 4.73 -2.07 10.40
N VAL A 82 5.02 -3.25 10.96
CA VAL A 82 4.16 -3.88 11.96
C VAL A 82 4.08 -3.01 13.21
N ARG A 83 2.86 -2.77 13.69
CA ARG A 83 2.62 -2.02 14.94
C ARG A 83 3.07 -2.83 16.13
N ALA A 84 4.00 -2.28 16.89
CA ALA A 84 4.34 -2.78 18.21
C ALA A 84 3.53 -2.02 19.27
N TYR A 85 2.92 -2.77 20.19
CA TYR A 85 2.09 -2.23 21.27
C TYR A 85 2.83 -2.15 22.59
N ASP A 86 3.69 -3.14 22.88
CA ASP A 86 4.29 -3.28 24.19
C ASP A 86 5.56 -4.14 24.13
N TYR A 87 6.35 -4.11 25.19
CA TYR A 87 7.48 -5.00 25.38
C TYR A 87 7.73 -5.27 26.87
N GLY A 88 8.40 -6.36 27.16
CA GLY A 88 8.74 -6.71 28.53
C GLY A 88 9.71 -7.87 28.64
N VAL A 89 9.98 -8.25 29.87
CA VAL A 89 10.74 -9.44 30.21
C VAL A 89 9.88 -10.25 31.17
N ASN A 90 9.68 -11.53 30.88
CA ASN A 90 8.91 -12.38 31.79
C ASN A 90 9.73 -12.74 33.04
N GLU A 91 9.09 -13.38 34.01
CA GLU A 91 9.72 -13.79 35.28
C GLU A 91 10.96 -14.71 35.10
N LYS A 92 11.07 -15.39 33.96
CA LYS A 92 12.19 -16.26 33.61
C LYS A 92 13.33 -15.53 32.89
N GLY A 93 13.25 -14.20 32.75
CA GLY A 93 14.25 -13.41 32.03
C GLY A 93 14.11 -13.47 30.50
N ASN A 94 13.02 -14.02 29.97
CA ASN A 94 12.80 -14.07 28.53
C ASN A 94 12.17 -12.76 28.05
N PRO A 95 12.84 -12.01 27.17
CA PRO A 95 12.28 -10.81 26.60
C PRO A 95 11.16 -11.17 25.62
N PHE A 96 10.13 -10.33 25.59
CA PHE A 96 9.02 -10.43 24.66
C PHE A 96 8.62 -9.06 24.17
N TYR A 97 8.01 -9.00 22.99
CA TYR A 97 7.27 -7.83 22.55
C TYR A 97 5.94 -8.24 21.95
N VAL A 98 4.99 -7.31 22.06
CA VAL A 98 3.60 -7.45 21.67
C VAL A 98 3.37 -6.58 20.44
N MET A 99 2.75 -7.16 19.43
CA MET A 99 2.49 -6.50 18.16
C MET A 99 1.08 -6.80 17.67
N GLU A 100 0.62 -6.02 16.69
CA GLU A 100 -0.66 -6.28 16.03
C GLU A 100 -0.69 -7.71 15.47
N TYR A 101 -1.79 -8.40 15.70
CA TYR A 101 -2.03 -9.68 15.05
C TYR A 101 -2.46 -9.43 13.61
N LEU A 102 -1.67 -9.92 12.66
CA LEU A 102 -1.92 -9.76 11.23
C LEU A 102 -2.38 -11.07 10.62
N SER A 103 -3.49 -11.04 9.88
CA SER A 103 -3.96 -12.17 9.09
C SER A 103 -3.50 -11.99 7.63
N GLY A 104 -2.46 -12.72 7.26
CA GLY A 104 -1.93 -12.72 5.89
C GLY A 104 -0.90 -13.82 5.69
N LYS A 105 -0.25 -13.79 4.52
CA LYS A 105 0.79 -14.75 4.17
C LYS A 105 2.16 -14.08 4.23
N SER A 106 3.18 -14.84 4.61
CA SER A 106 4.55 -14.36 4.45
C SER A 106 4.89 -14.23 2.97
N LEU A 107 5.75 -13.28 2.62
CA LEU A 107 6.21 -13.13 1.24
C LEU A 107 6.88 -14.40 0.73
N LYS A 108 7.53 -15.17 1.62
CA LYS A 108 8.10 -16.49 1.30
C LYS A 108 7.09 -17.43 0.65
N GLU A 109 5.84 -17.44 1.10
CA GLU A 109 4.78 -18.29 0.56
C GLU A 109 4.19 -17.79 -0.77
N LEU A 110 4.55 -16.56 -1.17
CA LEU A 110 4.01 -15.88 -2.34
C LEU A 110 5.01 -15.81 -3.50
N ILE A 111 6.21 -16.36 -3.31
CA ILE A 111 7.28 -16.39 -4.30
C ILE A 111 7.19 -17.67 -5.14
N PRO A 112 7.45 -17.62 -6.45
CA PRO A 112 7.68 -16.41 -7.26
C PRO A 112 6.37 -15.68 -7.61
N MET A 113 6.49 -14.43 -8.09
CA MET A 113 5.34 -13.63 -8.54
C MET A 113 5.55 -12.98 -9.90
N ASN A 114 4.45 -12.57 -10.53
CA ASN A 114 4.48 -11.81 -11.77
C ASN A 114 4.97 -10.36 -11.54
N LEU A 115 5.43 -9.72 -12.63
CA LEU A 115 6.03 -8.39 -12.57
C LEU A 115 5.08 -7.32 -11.97
N PRO A 116 3.78 -7.23 -12.32
CA PRO A 116 2.90 -6.22 -11.72
C PRO A 116 2.77 -6.36 -10.18
N ARG A 117 2.64 -7.60 -9.70
CA ARG A 117 2.56 -7.87 -8.27
C ARG A 117 3.90 -7.59 -7.58
N PHE A 118 5.01 -7.98 -8.21
CA PHE A 118 6.37 -7.65 -7.77
C PHE A 118 6.52 -6.13 -7.58
N MET A 119 6.20 -5.33 -8.58
CA MET A 119 6.36 -3.87 -8.54
C MET A 119 5.56 -3.25 -7.38
N THR A 120 4.35 -3.75 -7.16
CA THR A 120 3.47 -3.29 -6.08
C THR A 120 4.06 -3.62 -4.70
N ILE A 121 4.52 -4.86 -4.50
CA ILE A 121 5.06 -5.32 -3.21
C ILE A 121 6.42 -4.67 -2.94
N ALA A 122 7.32 -4.66 -3.93
CA ALA A 122 8.66 -4.06 -3.80
C ALA A 122 8.59 -2.58 -3.42
N ARG A 123 7.67 -1.81 -4.03
CA ARG A 123 7.44 -0.41 -3.68
C ARG A 123 7.02 -0.24 -2.21
N GLN A 124 6.09 -1.06 -1.72
CA GLN A 124 5.62 -0.96 -0.33
C GLN A 124 6.72 -1.34 0.68
N ILE A 125 7.55 -2.34 0.37
CA ILE A 125 8.73 -2.69 1.18
C ILE A 125 9.71 -1.51 1.22
N CYS A 126 9.98 -0.89 0.06
CA CYS A 126 10.85 0.27 -0.02
C CYS A 126 10.33 1.45 0.81
N LEU A 127 9.02 1.74 0.79
CA LEU A 127 8.42 2.79 1.62
C LEU A 127 8.56 2.51 3.13
N GLY A 128 8.45 1.25 3.55
CA GLY A 128 8.70 0.84 4.93
C GLY A 128 10.17 1.04 5.33
N LEU A 129 11.10 0.60 4.49
CA LEU A 129 12.54 0.75 4.73
C LEU A 129 13.00 2.21 4.71
N GLU A 130 12.51 3.01 3.77
CA GLU A 130 12.82 4.44 3.70
C GLU A 130 12.42 5.16 4.99
N CYS A 131 11.22 4.89 5.50
CA CYS A 131 10.77 5.45 6.78
C CYS A 131 11.70 5.06 7.94
N ALA A 132 12.21 3.83 7.96
CA ALA A 132 13.13 3.36 9.00
C ALA A 132 14.50 4.03 8.90
N HIS A 133 15.03 4.13 7.68
CA HIS A 133 16.35 4.67 7.39
C HIS A 133 16.40 6.20 7.57
N GLN A 134 15.31 6.92 7.31
CA GLN A 134 15.19 8.35 7.65
C GLN A 134 15.22 8.61 9.16
N GLY A 135 14.86 7.59 9.96
CA GLY A 135 15.06 7.58 11.39
C GLY A 135 14.03 8.35 12.23
N LEU A 136 14.26 8.32 13.54
CA LEU A 136 13.46 8.99 14.54
C LEU A 136 14.22 10.20 15.09
N ASN A 137 13.55 11.35 15.16
CA ASN A 137 14.07 12.50 15.87
C ASN A 137 13.77 12.31 17.37
N ILE A 138 14.83 12.13 18.15
CA ILE A 138 14.77 12.04 19.61
C ILE A 138 15.75 13.08 20.14
N ASP A 139 15.22 14.04 20.90
CA ASP A 139 15.99 15.14 21.50
C ASP A 139 16.89 15.90 20.50
N GLY A 140 16.38 16.12 19.28
CA GLY A 140 17.09 16.84 18.22
C GLY A 140 18.11 16.01 17.44
N LYS A 141 18.25 14.72 17.75
CA LYS A 141 19.12 13.78 17.02
C LYS A 141 18.30 12.80 16.20
N ILE A 142 18.71 12.57 14.96
CA ILE A 142 18.08 11.58 14.06
C ILE A 142 18.78 10.23 14.27
N TYR A 143 17.99 9.23 14.66
CA TYR A 143 18.41 7.85 14.83
C TYR A 143 17.84 7.01 13.68
N ALA A 144 18.65 6.74 12.66
CA ALA A 144 18.31 5.82 11.59
C ALA A 144 18.26 4.38 12.10
N LEU A 145 17.25 3.61 11.68
CA LEU A 145 17.09 2.22 12.10
C LEU A 145 17.36 1.28 10.93
N VAL A 146 18.45 0.51 11.02
CA VAL A 146 18.80 -0.56 10.06
C VAL A 146 18.12 -1.85 10.52
N HIS A 147 17.42 -2.53 9.62
CA HIS A 147 16.67 -3.74 9.94
C HIS A 147 17.57 -4.97 10.15
N ARG A 148 18.62 -5.13 9.33
CA ARG A 148 19.66 -6.19 9.40
C ARG A 148 19.18 -7.61 9.14
N ASP A 149 17.92 -7.82 8.74
CA ASP A 149 17.35 -9.16 8.49
C ASP A 149 16.21 -9.13 7.47
N ILE A 150 16.37 -8.33 6.42
CA ILE A 150 15.39 -8.28 5.34
C ILE A 150 15.42 -9.60 4.57
N LYS A 151 14.26 -10.28 4.55
CA LYS A 151 14.05 -11.54 3.85
C LYS A 151 12.55 -11.82 3.68
N PRO A 152 12.14 -12.67 2.73
CA PRO A 152 10.73 -12.98 2.50
C PRO A 152 9.94 -13.45 3.73
N ALA A 153 10.58 -14.13 4.68
CA ALA A 153 9.90 -14.60 5.89
C ALA A 153 9.55 -13.47 6.89
N ASN A 154 10.20 -12.30 6.79
CA ASN A 154 9.95 -11.13 7.64
C ASN A 154 9.06 -10.08 6.96
N ILE A 155 8.49 -10.40 5.80
CA ILE A 155 7.58 -9.53 5.08
C ILE A 155 6.21 -10.22 5.06
N LEU A 156 5.18 -9.57 5.58
CA LEU A 156 3.82 -10.09 5.54
C LEU A 156 3.01 -9.33 4.48
N VAL A 157 2.22 -10.05 3.71
CA VAL A 157 1.26 -9.49 2.75
C VAL A 157 -0.14 -9.81 3.24
N ILE A 158 -0.89 -8.78 3.62
CA ILE A 158 -2.25 -8.90 4.13
C ILE A 158 -3.25 -8.33 3.12
N PRO A 159 -4.48 -8.86 3.05
CA PRO A 159 -5.56 -8.23 2.32
C PRO A 159 -5.81 -6.82 2.88
N ASP A 160 -5.92 -5.82 2.02
CA ASP A 160 -6.23 -4.46 2.41
C ASP A 160 -7.37 -3.89 1.53
N PRO A 161 -8.41 -3.29 2.11
CA PRO A 161 -9.56 -2.83 1.35
C PRO A 161 -9.22 -1.68 0.37
N ILE A 162 -8.20 -0.87 0.68
CA ILE A 162 -7.81 0.31 -0.09
C ILE A 162 -6.76 -0.07 -1.14
N LEU A 163 -5.67 -0.70 -0.69
CA LEU A 163 -4.51 -1.03 -1.51
C LEU A 163 -4.63 -2.39 -2.21
N GLY A 164 -5.66 -3.18 -1.91
CA GLY A 164 -5.80 -4.57 -2.33
C GLY A 164 -4.91 -5.50 -1.51
N GLN A 165 -3.62 -5.19 -1.44
CA GLN A 165 -2.65 -5.83 -0.57
C GLN A 165 -1.83 -4.77 0.18
N LEU A 166 -1.75 -4.90 1.50
CA LEU A 166 -0.83 -4.12 2.33
C LEU A 166 0.36 -4.99 2.70
N VAL A 167 1.56 -4.48 2.46
CA VAL A 167 2.80 -5.10 2.88
C VAL A 167 3.23 -4.52 4.21
N LYS A 168 3.57 -5.40 5.16
CA LYS A 168 4.05 -5.06 6.50
C LYS A 168 5.42 -5.71 6.72
N ILE A 169 6.42 -4.90 7.01
CA ILE A 169 7.74 -5.35 7.45
C ILE A 169 7.64 -5.73 8.92
N LEU A 170 8.08 -6.94 9.25
CA LEU A 170 8.11 -7.48 10.60
C LEU A 170 9.51 -7.30 11.20
N ASP A 171 9.57 -7.05 12.51
CA ASP A 171 10.76 -7.30 13.34
C ASP A 171 12.02 -6.49 12.99
N PHE A 172 11.96 -5.16 13.13
CA PHE A 172 13.13 -4.29 13.03
C PHE A 172 14.16 -4.55 14.15
N GLY A 173 15.14 -5.42 13.89
CA GLY A 173 16.42 -5.48 14.61
C GLY A 173 16.40 -5.89 16.09
N ILE A 174 15.25 -5.93 16.77
CA ILE A 174 15.14 -6.14 18.24
C ILE A 174 15.87 -7.42 18.68
N ALA A 175 15.77 -8.50 17.89
CA ALA A 175 16.39 -9.79 18.21
C ALA A 175 17.91 -9.83 17.94
N LYS A 176 18.42 -9.01 17.02
CA LYS A 176 19.84 -9.02 16.63
C LYS A 176 20.68 -8.01 17.41
N PHE A 177 20.08 -6.97 18.01
CA PHE A 177 20.80 -6.06 18.89
C PHE A 177 21.34 -6.80 20.14
N LEU A 178 20.51 -7.67 20.73
CA LEU A 178 20.93 -8.53 21.84
C LEU A 178 22.16 -9.38 21.47
N ASN A 179 22.21 -9.85 20.22
CA ASN A 179 23.32 -10.64 19.70
C ASN A 179 24.58 -9.77 19.44
N TYR A 180 24.45 -8.55 18.91
CA TYR A 180 25.60 -7.65 18.65
C TYR A 180 26.35 -7.25 19.95
N THR A 181 25.64 -7.15 21.07
CA THR A 181 26.29 -6.93 22.38
C THR A 181 27.04 -8.15 22.90
N ALA A 182 26.73 -9.36 22.39
CA ALA A 182 27.39 -10.61 22.75
C ALA A 182 28.55 -11.00 21.81
N THR A 183 28.63 -10.42 20.60
CA THR A 183 29.63 -10.76 19.56
C THR A 183 31.04 -10.23 19.82
N HIS A 184 31.30 -9.54 20.93
CA HIS A 184 32.69 -9.34 21.40
C HIS A 184 33.34 -10.64 21.92
N SER A 185 32.60 -11.76 21.97
CA SER A 185 33.17 -13.09 22.20
C SER A 185 33.25 -13.87 20.89
N THR A 186 34.45 -13.90 20.33
CA THR A 186 34.88 -14.86 19.29
C THR A 186 34.45 -16.29 19.67
N ASN A 187 33.78 -17.01 18.75
CA ASN A 187 33.31 -18.42 18.83
C ASN A 187 31.83 -18.73 19.15
N LYS A 188 30.87 -17.80 19.01
CA LYS A 188 29.44 -18.18 18.94
C LYS A 188 28.85 -17.77 17.58
N GLY A 189 28.30 -18.76 16.88
CA GLY A 189 27.99 -18.72 15.44
C GLY A 189 27.15 -17.53 14.96
N PHE A 190 27.21 -17.26 13.66
CA PHE A 190 26.47 -16.17 13.02
C PHE A 190 24.96 -16.33 13.20
N TYR A 191 24.31 -15.36 13.86
CA TYR A 191 22.86 -15.33 14.09
C TYR A 191 22.16 -14.44 13.05
N GLY A 192 22.07 -14.94 11.82
CA GLY A 192 21.34 -14.31 10.71
C GLY A 192 21.01 -15.32 9.61
N THR A 193 20.11 -14.97 8.70
CA THR A 193 19.89 -15.83 7.52
C THR A 193 20.99 -15.53 6.50
N LEU A 194 22.00 -16.41 6.46
CA LEU A 194 23.22 -16.26 5.66
C LEU A 194 22.93 -15.84 4.22
N ALA A 195 21.95 -16.50 3.60
CA ALA A 195 21.55 -16.29 2.22
C ALA A 195 21.10 -14.87 1.82
N TYR A 196 20.79 -13.99 2.78
CA TYR A 196 20.41 -12.59 2.52
C TYR A 196 21.37 -11.59 3.17
N SER A 197 22.44 -12.06 3.83
CA SER A 197 23.35 -11.19 4.57
C SER A 197 24.29 -10.46 3.62
N SER A 198 24.52 -9.17 3.86
CA SER A 198 25.50 -8.41 3.08
C SER A 198 26.94 -8.85 3.39
N PRO A 199 27.88 -8.63 2.45
CA PRO A 199 29.32 -8.82 2.65
C PRO A 199 29.83 -8.32 4.00
N GLU A 200 29.57 -7.03 4.29
CA GLU A 200 30.01 -6.38 5.51
C GLU A 200 29.35 -6.97 6.77
N GLN A 201 28.13 -7.52 6.67
CA GLN A 201 27.47 -8.20 7.78
C GLN A 201 28.11 -9.55 8.08
N LEU A 202 28.54 -10.28 7.04
CA LEU A 202 29.25 -11.55 7.21
C LEU A 202 30.67 -11.33 7.77
N GLU A 203 31.30 -10.21 7.43
CA GLU A 203 32.61 -9.80 7.96
C GLU A 203 32.54 -9.23 9.39
N GLY A 204 31.34 -8.94 9.90
CA GLY A 204 31.14 -8.34 11.22
C GLY A 204 31.49 -6.85 11.26
N GLY A 205 31.47 -6.17 10.11
CA GLY A 205 31.67 -4.73 10.00
C GLY A 205 30.47 -3.91 10.51
N GLU A 206 30.67 -2.59 10.55
CA GLU A 206 29.59 -1.65 10.87
C GLU A 206 28.53 -1.62 9.77
N LEU A 207 27.26 -1.67 10.17
CA LEU A 207 26.12 -1.79 9.25
C LEU A 207 25.37 -0.47 9.17
N ASP A 208 25.11 -0.03 7.94
CA ASP A 208 24.22 1.07 7.63
C ASP A 208 23.03 0.62 6.76
N SER A 209 22.20 1.56 6.30
CA SER A 209 21.03 1.28 5.46
C SER A 209 21.35 0.50 4.18
N ARG A 210 22.59 0.58 3.67
CA ARG A 210 23.02 -0.10 2.44
C ARG A 210 23.17 -1.60 2.62
N SER A 211 23.27 -2.08 3.86
CA SER A 211 23.17 -3.51 4.18
C SER A 211 21.76 -4.03 3.94
N ASP A 212 20.72 -3.27 4.34
CA ASP A 212 19.32 -3.63 4.04
C ASP A 212 19.02 -3.57 2.53
N ILE A 213 19.65 -2.63 1.81
CA ILE A 213 19.53 -2.52 0.35
C ILE A 213 20.09 -3.77 -0.35
N TYR A 214 21.20 -4.32 0.14
CA TYR A 214 21.74 -5.58 -0.37
C TYR A 214 20.76 -6.73 -0.15
N SER A 215 20.27 -6.90 1.08
CA SER A 215 19.28 -7.93 1.41
C SER A 215 17.99 -7.78 0.60
N LEU A 216 17.56 -6.54 0.35
CA LEU A 216 16.43 -6.23 -0.54
C LEU A 216 16.73 -6.64 -1.98
N GLY A 217 17.95 -6.43 -2.49
CA GLY A 217 18.39 -6.91 -3.81
C GLY A 217 18.25 -8.42 -3.94
N VAL A 218 18.72 -9.18 -2.94
CA VAL A 218 18.59 -10.65 -2.91
C VAL A 218 17.11 -11.06 -2.94
N MET A 219 16.30 -10.41 -2.10
CA MET A 219 14.87 -10.68 -2.02
C MET A 219 14.13 -10.32 -3.31
N MET A 220 14.45 -9.19 -3.95
CA MET A 220 13.81 -8.78 -5.21
C MET A 220 14.13 -9.76 -6.34
N PHE A 221 15.39 -10.23 -6.42
CA PHE A 221 15.78 -11.28 -7.35
C PHE A 221 14.92 -12.53 -7.14
N GLU A 222 14.84 -13.00 -5.90
CA GLU A 222 14.08 -14.20 -5.54
C GLU A 222 12.57 -14.04 -5.80
N MET A 223 12.00 -12.86 -5.55
CA MET A 223 10.58 -12.60 -5.83
C MET A 223 10.23 -12.83 -7.30
N LEU A 224 11.14 -12.51 -8.22
CA LEU A 224 10.93 -12.64 -9.66
C LEU A 224 11.24 -14.05 -10.17
N THR A 225 12.36 -14.62 -9.73
CA THR A 225 12.89 -15.87 -10.27
C THR A 225 12.34 -17.10 -9.52
N GLY A 226 12.08 -16.98 -8.22
CA GLY A 226 11.82 -18.10 -7.32
C GLY A 226 13.08 -18.70 -6.70
N GLU A 227 14.26 -18.24 -7.11
CA GLU A 227 15.56 -18.72 -6.65
C GLU A 227 16.44 -17.56 -6.18
N LYS A 228 17.46 -17.83 -5.36
CA LYS A 228 18.39 -16.80 -4.90
C LYS A 228 19.45 -16.50 -5.98
N PRO A 229 20.12 -15.34 -5.92
CA PRO A 229 21.18 -15.00 -6.88
C PRO A 229 22.38 -15.95 -6.81
N TRP A 230 22.55 -16.65 -5.69
CA TRP A 230 23.58 -17.68 -5.48
C TRP A 230 22.95 -18.97 -4.96
N GLN A 231 23.55 -20.09 -5.35
CA GLN A 231 23.21 -21.43 -4.87
C GLN A 231 24.50 -22.16 -4.52
N PRO A 232 25.09 -21.87 -3.35
CA PRO A 232 26.26 -22.61 -2.89
C PRO A 232 25.93 -24.10 -2.72
N GLU A 233 26.92 -24.96 -2.94
CA GLU A 233 26.78 -26.42 -2.80
C GLU A 233 26.37 -26.85 -1.37
N THR A 234 26.73 -26.04 -0.37
CA THR A 234 26.44 -26.29 1.05
C THR A 234 25.86 -25.04 1.72
N ASP A 235 25.02 -25.24 2.74
CA ASP A 235 24.34 -24.15 3.47
C ASP A 235 25.11 -23.67 4.71
N HIS A 236 26.44 -23.83 4.74
CA HIS A 236 27.26 -23.39 5.86
C HIS A 236 27.85 -21.99 5.66
N PHE A 237 28.28 -21.35 6.75
CA PHE A 237 28.81 -19.98 6.75
C PHE A 237 29.87 -19.74 5.66
N GLY A 238 30.88 -20.60 5.56
CA GLY A 238 31.96 -20.42 4.58
C GLY A 238 31.52 -20.39 3.11
N ALA A 239 30.48 -21.17 2.74
CA ALA A 239 29.99 -21.21 1.36
C ALA A 239 29.20 -19.96 1.02
N TRP A 240 28.34 -19.50 1.95
CA TRP A 240 27.65 -18.21 1.81
C TRP A 240 28.60 -17.02 1.86
N TYR A 241 29.64 -17.06 2.71
CA TYR A 241 30.70 -16.06 2.74
C TYR A 241 31.39 -15.95 1.38
N LYS A 242 31.78 -17.08 0.79
CA LYS A 242 32.40 -17.12 -0.53
C LYS A 242 31.47 -16.55 -1.61
N ALA A 243 30.21 -16.99 -1.63
CA ALA A 243 29.21 -16.54 -2.58
C ALA A 243 28.96 -15.02 -2.50
N HIS A 244 28.71 -14.52 -1.29
CA HIS A 244 28.40 -13.11 -1.08
C HIS A 244 29.61 -12.20 -1.27
N ASN A 245 30.84 -12.62 -0.98
CA ASN A 245 32.03 -11.76 -1.10
C ASN A 245 32.73 -11.83 -2.47
N PHE A 246 32.78 -13.00 -3.10
CA PHE A 246 33.68 -13.21 -4.25
C PHE A 246 32.95 -13.62 -5.53
N GLU A 247 31.80 -14.27 -5.45
CA GLU A 247 31.11 -14.79 -6.65
C GLU A 247 30.13 -13.76 -7.23
N ALA A 248 30.09 -13.65 -8.55
CA ALA A 248 29.08 -12.83 -9.21
C ALA A 248 27.67 -13.44 -9.01
N PRO A 249 26.62 -12.60 -8.83
CA PRO A 249 25.25 -13.13 -8.81
C PRO A 249 24.88 -13.70 -10.19
N ARG A 250 24.12 -14.79 -10.21
CA ARG A 250 23.51 -15.31 -11.45
C ARG A 250 22.64 -14.24 -12.11
N ALA A 251 22.62 -14.16 -13.44
CA ALA A 251 21.70 -13.23 -14.11
C ALA A 251 20.26 -13.74 -14.03
N ILE A 252 19.28 -12.82 -13.94
CA ILE A 252 17.85 -13.18 -13.92
C ILE A 252 17.49 -14.00 -15.18
N ALA A 253 18.06 -13.64 -16.33
CA ALA A 253 17.86 -14.36 -17.59
C ALA A 253 18.40 -15.79 -17.57
N ASP A 254 19.47 -16.07 -16.82
CA ASP A 254 20.02 -17.43 -16.70
C ASP A 254 19.16 -18.30 -15.80
N VAL A 255 18.56 -17.71 -14.76
CA VAL A 255 17.69 -18.43 -13.81
C VAL A 255 16.31 -18.65 -14.39
N LYS A 256 15.77 -17.65 -15.10
CA LYS A 256 14.41 -17.69 -15.65
C LYS A 256 14.38 -17.06 -17.04
N PRO A 257 14.82 -17.80 -18.08
CA PRO A 257 14.98 -17.29 -19.45
C PRO A 257 13.70 -16.68 -20.05
N ASN A 258 12.54 -17.21 -19.67
CA ASN A 258 11.24 -16.76 -20.19
C ASN A 258 10.69 -15.52 -19.46
N LEU A 259 11.34 -15.05 -18.40
CA LEU A 259 10.90 -13.88 -17.66
C LEU A 259 11.42 -12.60 -18.33
N GLN A 260 10.51 -11.84 -18.94
CA GLN A 260 10.82 -10.52 -19.46
C GLN A 260 10.67 -9.46 -18.38
N ILE A 261 11.77 -8.75 -18.07
CA ILE A 261 11.77 -7.58 -17.19
C ILE A 261 12.39 -6.36 -17.86
N PRO A 262 11.97 -5.14 -17.50
CA PRO A 262 12.63 -3.92 -17.95
C PRO A 262 14.13 -3.92 -17.58
N GLN A 263 14.99 -3.49 -18.51
CA GLN A 263 16.44 -3.46 -18.29
C GLN A 263 16.82 -2.63 -17.05
N ASP A 264 16.15 -1.49 -16.84
CA ASP A 264 16.37 -0.64 -15.68
C ASP A 264 16.08 -1.37 -14.36
N LEU A 265 15.08 -2.27 -14.35
CA LEU A 265 14.78 -3.10 -13.18
C LEU A 265 15.88 -4.12 -12.93
N ASN A 266 16.34 -4.79 -13.98
CA ASN A 266 17.45 -5.73 -13.89
C ASN A 266 18.71 -5.03 -13.35
N ASN A 267 19.07 -3.88 -13.92
CA ASN A 267 20.23 -3.09 -13.51
C ASN A 267 20.11 -2.65 -12.05
N LEU A 268 18.93 -2.21 -11.61
CA LEU A 268 18.67 -1.85 -10.22
C LEU A 268 18.90 -3.02 -9.27
N ILE A 269 18.32 -4.19 -9.57
CA ILE A 269 18.47 -5.40 -8.73
C ILE A 269 19.94 -5.78 -8.64
N MET A 270 20.67 -5.78 -9.76
CA MET A 270 22.09 -6.10 -9.78
C MET A 270 22.94 -5.05 -9.05
N ALA A 271 22.60 -3.76 -9.14
CA ALA A 271 23.27 -2.70 -8.40
C ALA A 271 23.09 -2.86 -6.87
N CYS A 272 21.90 -3.28 -6.40
CA CYS A 272 21.70 -3.61 -4.99
C CYS A 272 22.63 -4.76 -4.52
N LEU A 273 22.96 -5.69 -5.40
CA LEU A 273 23.83 -6.86 -5.12
C LEU A 273 25.33 -6.58 -5.25
N ALA A 274 25.73 -5.31 -5.46
CA ALA A 274 27.13 -4.93 -5.51
C ALA A 274 27.85 -5.27 -4.20
N LYS A 275 29.09 -5.75 -4.32
CA LYS A 275 29.89 -6.23 -3.17
C LYS A 275 30.24 -5.07 -2.25
N SER A 276 30.80 -4.00 -2.79
CA SER A 276 31.02 -2.76 -2.06
C SER A 276 29.71 -2.02 -1.80
N ALA A 277 29.52 -1.53 -0.57
CA ALA A 277 28.37 -0.70 -0.21
C ALA A 277 28.34 0.65 -0.96
N SER A 278 29.50 1.17 -1.39
CA SER A 278 29.58 2.41 -2.19
C SER A 278 28.95 2.30 -3.57
N ASP A 279 28.86 1.08 -4.10
CA ASP A 279 28.45 0.84 -5.49
C ASP A 279 26.95 0.47 -5.57
N ARG A 280 26.29 0.38 -4.42
CA ARG A 280 24.85 0.16 -4.29
C ARG A 280 24.10 1.49 -4.43
N PRO A 281 22.76 1.48 -4.63
CA PRO A 281 21.95 2.65 -4.32
C PRO A 281 22.25 3.14 -2.89
N GLN A 282 22.52 4.43 -2.74
CA GLN A 282 22.98 4.97 -1.44
C GLN A 282 21.83 5.15 -0.44
N ASN A 283 20.59 5.13 -0.91
CA ASN A 283 19.40 5.12 -0.08
C ASN A 283 18.23 4.46 -0.82
N VAL A 284 17.21 4.06 -0.07
CA VAL A 284 16.02 3.39 -0.62
C VAL A 284 15.20 4.32 -1.52
N GLY A 285 15.28 5.64 -1.34
CA GLY A 285 14.65 6.63 -2.21
C GLY A 285 15.12 6.53 -3.67
N GLN A 286 16.41 6.24 -3.91
CA GLN A 286 16.93 5.99 -5.27
C GLN A 286 16.29 4.74 -5.91
N ILE A 287 16.02 3.70 -5.11
CA ILE A 287 15.34 2.48 -5.58
C ILE A 287 13.88 2.81 -5.94
N LEU A 288 13.18 3.56 -5.08
CA LEU A 288 11.80 3.99 -5.32
C LEU A 288 11.68 4.80 -6.62
N GLN A 289 12.60 5.72 -6.88
CA GLN A 289 12.61 6.53 -8.10
C GLN A 289 12.68 5.67 -9.37
N VAL A 290 13.53 4.63 -9.37
CA VAL A 290 13.63 3.70 -10.50
C VAL A 290 12.37 2.83 -10.63
N LEU A 291 11.82 2.32 -9.53
CA LEU A 291 10.56 1.57 -9.58
C LEU A 291 9.40 2.41 -10.11
N GLU A 292 9.35 3.69 -9.76
CA GLU A 292 8.35 4.64 -10.25
C GLU A 292 8.54 4.99 -11.72
N SER A 293 9.78 5.17 -12.19
CA SER A 293 10.07 5.44 -13.60
C SER A 293 9.72 4.26 -14.50
N ILE A 294 9.97 3.03 -14.04
CA ILE A 294 9.57 1.80 -14.74
C ILE A 294 8.04 1.69 -14.84
N ASN A 295 7.32 1.95 -13.74
CA ASN A 295 5.87 1.94 -13.77
C ASN A 295 5.34 2.94 -14.79
N ARG A 296 5.84 4.18 -14.81
CA ARG A 296 5.46 5.19 -15.81
C ARG A 296 5.78 4.74 -17.24
N SER A 297 6.96 4.15 -17.48
CA SER A 297 7.38 3.68 -18.80
C SER A 297 6.56 2.50 -19.32
N ASN A 298 6.09 1.60 -18.44
CA ASN A 298 5.18 0.50 -18.82
C ASN A 298 3.77 0.99 -19.19
N TYR A 299 3.34 2.15 -18.67
CA TYR A 299 2.12 2.82 -19.15
C TYR A 299 2.33 3.55 -20.50
N LEU A 300 3.57 3.71 -20.95
CA LEU A 300 3.94 4.50 -22.15
C LEU A 300 4.49 3.65 -23.32
N LYS A 301 4.72 2.34 -23.14
CA LYS A 301 5.14 1.45 -24.23
C LYS A 301 3.91 0.85 -24.95
N PRO A 302 3.73 1.08 -26.26
CA PRO A 302 2.73 0.38 -27.06
C PRO A 302 3.19 -1.07 -27.22
N THR A 303 2.50 -2.01 -26.59
CA THR A 303 2.85 -3.43 -26.65
C THR A 303 2.51 -3.98 -28.03
N ASN A 304 3.52 -4.15 -28.87
CA ASN A 304 3.49 -4.98 -30.08
C ASN A 304 3.24 -6.45 -29.69
N LEU A 305 1.98 -6.89 -29.72
CA LEU A 305 1.63 -8.30 -29.85
C LEU A 305 1.37 -8.58 -31.33
N LYS A 306 2.12 -9.52 -31.91
CA LYS A 306 2.02 -9.94 -33.30
C LYS A 306 0.57 -10.35 -33.62
N LEU A 307 0.02 -9.71 -34.65
CA LEU A 307 -1.21 -10.04 -35.33
C LEU A 307 -0.98 -11.26 -36.23
N GLU A 308 -1.70 -12.35 -36.00
CA GLU A 308 -2.03 -13.29 -37.06
C GLU A 308 -3.33 -12.83 -37.73
N ASP A 309 -3.22 -12.61 -39.04
CA ASP A 309 -4.23 -12.43 -40.07
C ASP A 309 -5.66 -12.02 -39.66
N ALA A 310 -5.86 -10.70 -39.61
CA ALA A 310 -7.05 -10.10 -40.22
C ALA A 310 -6.61 -8.81 -40.93
N SER A 311 -6.68 -8.81 -42.27
CA SER A 311 -6.33 -7.69 -43.12
C SER A 311 -7.16 -6.43 -42.82
N PRO A 312 -6.64 -5.25 -43.18
CA PRO A 312 -6.98 -3.98 -42.54
C PRO A 312 -8.19 -3.33 -43.22
N THR A 313 -9.17 -2.91 -42.42
CA THR A 313 -9.99 -1.75 -42.79
C THR A 313 -9.73 -0.63 -41.81
N SER A 314 -9.05 0.38 -42.32
CA SER A 314 -9.02 1.71 -41.75
C SER A 314 -10.44 2.21 -41.53
N LYS A 315 -10.91 2.22 -40.30
CA LYS A 315 -11.90 3.18 -39.83
C LYS A 315 -11.53 3.58 -38.41
N ALA A 316 -11.43 4.89 -38.21
CA ALA A 316 -11.65 5.49 -36.91
C ALA A 316 -12.84 4.80 -36.24
N ALA A 317 -12.65 4.30 -35.01
CA ALA A 317 -13.71 3.78 -34.15
C ALA A 317 -13.45 4.43 -32.79
N SER A 318 -14.15 5.47 -32.30
CA SER A 318 -15.59 5.63 -32.10
C SER A 318 -16.22 4.37 -31.49
N HIS A 319 -16.45 4.38 -30.18
CA HIS A 319 -17.66 3.95 -29.45
C HIS A 319 -17.34 3.99 -27.94
N THR A 320 -17.40 5.20 -27.36
CA THR A 320 -16.72 5.59 -26.10
C THR A 320 -17.65 6.38 -25.16
N GLU A 321 -18.95 6.21 -25.29
CA GLU A 321 -19.97 7.13 -24.75
C GLU A 321 -21.02 6.41 -23.89
N LEU A 322 -21.85 7.19 -23.18
CA LEU A 322 -22.99 6.65 -22.44
C LEU A 322 -23.99 6.01 -23.42
N PRO A 323 -24.83 5.06 -23.00
CA PRO A 323 -25.95 4.63 -23.82
C PRO A 323 -26.78 5.84 -24.28
N VAL A 324 -27.15 5.90 -25.57
CA VAL A 324 -27.86 7.05 -26.16
C VAL A 324 -29.11 7.44 -25.37
N ALA A 325 -29.86 6.45 -24.88
CA ALA A 325 -31.04 6.68 -24.04
C ALA A 325 -30.71 7.40 -22.72
N VAL A 326 -29.57 7.06 -22.10
CA VAL A 326 -29.10 7.71 -20.87
C VAL A 326 -28.68 9.15 -21.17
N GLU A 327 -27.94 9.37 -22.25
CA GLU A 327 -27.49 10.70 -22.65
C GLU A 327 -28.67 11.63 -22.99
N GLN A 328 -29.64 11.15 -23.77
CA GLN A 328 -30.86 11.90 -24.10
C GLN A 328 -31.66 12.26 -22.84
N ALA A 329 -31.82 11.30 -21.91
CA ALA A 329 -32.47 11.56 -20.63
C ALA A 329 -31.74 12.66 -19.84
N CYS A 330 -30.40 12.69 -19.86
CA CYS A 330 -29.62 13.71 -19.16
C CYS A 330 -29.86 15.12 -19.70
N TRP A 331 -29.97 15.29 -21.03
CA TRP A 331 -30.17 16.59 -21.66
C TRP A 331 -31.54 17.22 -21.38
N GLN A 332 -32.53 16.41 -20.99
CA GLN A 332 -33.88 16.87 -20.65
C GLN A 332 -34.02 17.29 -19.19
N LEU A 333 -32.97 17.12 -18.37
CA LEU A 333 -33.02 17.41 -16.95
C LEU A 333 -32.98 18.91 -16.65
N THR A 334 -33.72 19.30 -15.63
CA THR A 334 -33.69 20.63 -15.02
C THR A 334 -33.10 20.56 -13.63
N TRP A 335 -32.44 21.63 -13.18
CA TRP A 335 -31.91 21.67 -11.82
C TRP A 335 -33.00 21.49 -10.75
N PRO A 336 -32.78 20.66 -9.71
CA PRO A 336 -33.83 20.39 -8.74
C PRO A 336 -34.13 21.62 -7.88
N GLN A 337 -35.41 21.94 -7.70
CA GLN A 337 -35.83 23.12 -6.93
C GLN A 337 -35.38 23.10 -5.46
N ASN A 338 -35.16 21.91 -4.89
CA ASN A 338 -34.70 21.73 -3.52
C ASN A 338 -33.17 21.80 -3.34
N LYS A 339 -32.43 22.14 -4.40
CA LYS A 339 -30.96 22.28 -4.36
C LYS A 339 -30.54 23.74 -4.52
N PRO A 340 -29.57 24.21 -3.73
CA PRO A 340 -29.10 25.58 -3.82
C PRO A 340 -28.42 25.84 -5.18
N ILE A 341 -28.59 27.05 -5.70
CA ILE A 341 -27.85 27.52 -6.87
C ILE A 341 -26.48 28.00 -6.40
N GLN A 342 -25.53 27.07 -6.30
CA GLN A 342 -24.14 27.35 -5.93
C GLN A 342 -23.27 26.19 -6.40
N GLU A 343 -21.94 26.35 -6.34
CA GLU A 343 -21.03 25.25 -6.68
C GLU A 343 -21.22 24.06 -5.74
N ILE A 344 -21.81 22.99 -6.26
CA ILE A 344 -22.03 21.74 -5.52
C ILE A 344 -21.87 20.54 -6.44
N VAL A 345 -21.63 19.40 -5.80
CA VAL A 345 -21.80 18.08 -6.42
C VAL A 345 -22.64 17.22 -5.50
N PHE A 346 -23.54 16.43 -6.07
CA PHE A 346 -24.27 15.42 -5.33
C PHE A 346 -24.64 14.23 -6.22
N PRO A 347 -24.81 13.04 -5.63
CA PRO A 347 -25.23 11.85 -6.35
C PRO A 347 -26.75 11.81 -6.52
N HIS A 348 -27.21 11.29 -7.65
CA HIS A 348 -28.63 11.13 -7.94
C HIS A 348 -28.88 9.88 -8.78
N LEU A 349 -30.02 9.22 -8.56
CA LEU A 349 -30.48 8.12 -9.39
C LEU A 349 -31.34 8.69 -10.51
N LEU A 350 -30.93 8.44 -11.75
CA LEU A 350 -31.66 8.83 -12.94
C LEU A 350 -32.44 7.62 -13.45
N ASP A 351 -33.75 7.76 -13.57
CA ASP A 351 -34.58 6.77 -14.25
C ASP A 351 -34.51 6.98 -15.76
N THR A 352 -34.16 5.93 -16.48
CA THR A 352 -34.09 5.91 -17.95
C THR A 352 -34.93 4.76 -18.48
N GLU A 353 -35.22 4.76 -19.78
CA GLU A 353 -35.94 3.66 -20.43
C GLU A 353 -35.25 2.30 -20.26
N GLN A 354 -33.93 2.28 -20.01
CA GLN A 354 -33.11 1.08 -19.82
C GLN A 354 -32.93 0.71 -18.35
N GLY A 355 -33.60 1.42 -17.43
CA GLY A 355 -33.50 1.25 -15.98
C GLY A 355 -32.82 2.42 -15.28
N THR A 356 -32.55 2.26 -13.99
CA THR A 356 -32.02 3.33 -13.15
C THR A 356 -30.49 3.37 -13.16
N ILE A 357 -29.93 4.54 -13.47
CA ILE A 357 -28.48 4.77 -13.49
C ILE A 357 -28.05 5.79 -12.42
N ALA A 358 -27.01 5.48 -11.65
CA ALA A 358 -26.39 6.44 -10.73
C ALA A 358 -25.69 7.54 -11.52
N SER A 359 -25.79 8.79 -11.08
CA SER A 359 -25.24 9.97 -11.74
C SER A 359 -24.66 10.94 -10.72
N LEU A 360 -23.69 11.76 -11.12
CA LEU A 360 -23.28 12.93 -10.34
C LEU A 360 -23.80 14.20 -11.01
N TRP A 361 -24.49 15.02 -10.24
CA TRP A 361 -24.99 16.31 -10.67
C TRP A 361 -24.09 17.39 -10.13
N LEU A 362 -23.64 18.27 -11.01
CA LEU A 362 -22.71 19.35 -10.70
C LEU A 362 -23.33 20.67 -11.11
N MET A 363 -23.12 21.68 -10.29
CA MET A 363 -23.34 23.07 -10.70
C MET A 363 -22.01 23.80 -10.66
N LEU A 364 -21.60 24.36 -11.80
CA LEU A 364 -20.34 25.07 -11.98
C LEU A 364 -20.58 26.31 -12.87
N SER A 365 -19.64 27.25 -12.88
CA SER A 365 -19.69 28.38 -13.83
C SER A 365 -19.51 27.90 -15.26
N GLN A 366 -20.04 28.64 -16.24
CA GLN A 366 -19.84 28.30 -17.65
C GLN A 366 -18.37 28.18 -18.05
N GLN A 367 -17.48 28.97 -17.45
CA GLN A 367 -16.04 28.92 -17.70
C GLN A 367 -15.43 27.60 -17.19
N GLU A 368 -15.82 27.14 -15.99
CA GLU A 368 -15.36 25.85 -15.47
C GLU A 368 -15.87 24.68 -16.31
N ILE A 369 -17.14 24.71 -16.75
CA ILE A 369 -17.72 23.65 -17.57
C ILE A 369 -16.95 23.51 -18.89
N LYS A 370 -16.76 24.62 -19.62
CA LYS A 370 -16.00 24.64 -20.89
C LYS A 370 -14.59 24.11 -20.72
N GLY A 371 -13.89 24.54 -19.67
CA GLY A 371 -12.51 24.11 -19.42
C GLY A 371 -12.39 22.66 -18.91
N ARG A 372 -13.47 22.06 -18.41
CA ARG A 372 -13.45 20.72 -17.81
C ARG A 372 -14.06 19.62 -18.66
N ALA A 373 -14.73 19.93 -19.77
CA ALA A 373 -15.27 18.94 -20.72
C ALA A 373 -14.23 17.90 -21.18
N LEU A 374 -12.98 18.34 -21.37
CA LEU A 374 -11.84 17.50 -21.79
C LEU A 374 -10.93 17.07 -20.62
N SER A 375 -11.39 17.17 -19.37
CA SER A 375 -10.59 16.76 -18.21
C SER A 375 -10.33 15.26 -18.20
N ILE A 376 -9.15 14.88 -17.71
CA ILE A 376 -8.92 13.51 -17.25
C ILE A 376 -9.89 13.25 -16.09
N ARG A 377 -10.58 12.11 -16.16
CA ARG A 377 -11.54 11.67 -15.14
C ARG A 377 -10.93 10.51 -14.36
N TYR A 378 -10.88 10.66 -13.05
CA TYR A 378 -10.38 9.63 -12.14
C TYR A 378 -11.41 9.31 -11.06
N ASN A 379 -11.57 8.02 -10.77
CA ASN A 379 -12.56 7.51 -9.85
C ASN A 379 -11.91 6.66 -8.76
N GLN A 380 -12.39 6.83 -7.54
CA GLN A 380 -12.00 6.02 -6.41
C GLN A 380 -13.17 5.85 -5.45
N PHE A 381 -13.30 4.64 -4.89
CA PHE A 381 -14.30 4.33 -3.88
C PHE A 381 -13.62 3.82 -2.61
N ILE A 382 -14.06 4.29 -1.44
CA ILE A 382 -13.51 3.88 -0.15
C ILE A 382 -14.65 3.60 0.80
N PHE A 383 -14.70 2.39 1.35
CA PHE A 383 -15.71 1.99 2.32
C PHE A 383 -15.07 1.77 3.69
N ILE A 384 -15.68 2.34 4.72
CA ILE A 384 -15.39 2.02 6.13
C ILE A 384 -16.64 1.43 6.76
N THR A 385 -16.46 0.44 7.64
CA THR A 385 -17.56 -0.26 8.32
C THR A 385 -17.81 0.26 9.74
N SER A 386 -16.83 0.97 10.32
CA SER A 386 -16.84 1.45 11.70
C SER A 386 -16.33 2.90 11.76
N PRO A 387 -16.88 3.75 12.65
CA PRO A 387 -17.96 3.50 13.62
C PRO A 387 -19.38 3.39 13.04
N HIS A 388 -19.55 3.78 11.78
CA HIS A 388 -20.79 3.67 11.01
C HIS A 388 -20.44 3.33 9.55
N PRO A 389 -21.17 2.42 8.87
CA PRO A 389 -20.83 2.03 7.51
C PRO A 389 -21.04 3.20 6.54
N MET A 390 -19.96 3.63 5.91
CA MET A 390 -19.97 4.80 5.02
C MET A 390 -19.05 4.59 3.84
N LEU A 391 -19.56 4.95 2.65
CA LEU A 391 -18.83 4.90 1.40
C LEU A 391 -18.48 6.32 0.93
N LEU A 392 -17.21 6.57 0.65
CA LEU A 392 -16.77 7.72 -0.12
C LEU A 392 -16.74 7.33 -1.61
N TRP A 393 -17.57 7.98 -2.40
CA TRP A 393 -17.47 8.01 -3.86
C TRP A 393 -16.71 9.27 -4.27
N LEU A 394 -15.49 9.11 -4.76
CA LEU A 394 -14.62 10.21 -5.18
C LEU A 394 -14.48 10.23 -6.69
N THR A 395 -14.83 11.36 -7.30
CA THR A 395 -14.54 11.67 -8.70
C THR A 395 -13.60 12.88 -8.77
N VAL A 396 -12.63 12.85 -9.68
CA VAL A 396 -11.71 13.98 -9.89
C VAL A 396 -11.71 14.35 -11.36
N LEU A 397 -11.97 15.64 -11.64
CA LEU A 397 -11.81 16.24 -12.96
C LEU A 397 -10.48 16.99 -12.99
N TYR A 398 -9.49 16.43 -13.67
CA TYR A 398 -8.17 17.04 -13.76
C TYR A 398 -7.93 17.68 -15.12
N ASN A 399 -7.62 18.97 -15.10
CA ASN A 399 -7.16 19.74 -16.23
C ASN A 399 -5.82 20.39 -15.85
N ARG A 400 -4.81 20.37 -16.73
CA ARG A 400 -3.48 20.92 -16.43
C ARG A 400 -3.49 22.41 -16.12
N LYS A 401 -4.34 23.19 -16.80
CA LYS A 401 -4.45 24.65 -16.64
C LYS A 401 -5.31 25.01 -15.42
N LEU A 402 -6.40 24.28 -15.18
CA LEU A 402 -7.37 24.58 -14.11
C LEU A 402 -7.13 23.80 -12.80
N GLY A 403 -6.18 22.86 -12.78
CA GLY A 403 -5.94 21.96 -11.67
C GLY A 403 -7.08 20.94 -11.43
N PRO A 404 -6.99 20.16 -10.35
CA PRO A 404 -8.01 19.17 -9.98
C PRO A 404 -9.28 19.84 -9.42
N LYS A 405 -10.45 19.48 -9.95
CA LYS A 405 -11.73 19.64 -9.25
C LYS A 405 -12.07 18.33 -8.57
N TRP A 406 -12.18 18.38 -7.25
CA TRP A 406 -12.50 17.21 -6.44
C TRP A 406 -14.00 17.15 -6.17
N LEU A 407 -14.59 15.97 -6.37
CA LEU A 407 -16.02 15.75 -6.27
C LEU A 407 -16.33 14.60 -5.28
N PRO A 408 -16.12 14.81 -3.96
CA PRO A 408 -16.36 13.77 -2.96
C PRO A 408 -17.85 13.69 -2.59
N CYS A 409 -18.42 12.49 -2.68
CA CYS A 409 -19.76 12.17 -2.20
C CYS A 409 -19.67 11.14 -1.06
N TYR A 410 -20.24 11.44 0.10
CA TYR A 410 -20.24 10.55 1.26
C TYR A 410 -21.62 9.92 1.40
N LEU A 411 -21.69 8.61 1.20
CA LEU A 411 -22.90 7.82 1.22
C LEU A 411 -22.99 7.02 2.51
N ASP A 412 -24.00 7.33 3.31
CA ASP A 412 -24.41 6.50 4.46
C ASP A 412 -24.93 5.15 3.92
N MET A 413 -24.27 4.06 4.28
CA MET A 413 -24.57 2.71 3.80
C MET A 413 -25.58 1.97 4.70
N GLN A 414 -26.33 2.69 5.53
CA GLN A 414 -27.59 2.21 6.13
C GLN A 414 -28.81 2.87 5.48
N ASN A 415 -28.62 3.90 4.65
CA ASN A 415 -29.68 4.52 3.88
C ASN A 415 -30.02 3.67 2.62
N PRO A 416 -31.27 3.18 2.48
CA PRO A 416 -31.66 2.33 1.35
C PRO A 416 -31.51 2.99 -0.03
N GLN A 417 -31.64 4.32 -0.12
CA GLN A 417 -31.44 5.04 -1.39
C GLN A 417 -29.98 5.04 -1.82
N ASN A 418 -29.05 5.11 -0.86
CA ASN A 418 -27.63 5.01 -1.15
C ASN A 418 -27.24 3.60 -1.60
N HIS A 419 -27.90 2.55 -1.11
CA HIS A 419 -27.71 1.20 -1.64
C HIS A 419 -28.08 1.10 -3.13
N LYS A 420 -29.20 1.71 -3.54
CA LYS A 420 -29.59 1.75 -4.95
C LYS A 420 -28.55 2.47 -5.82
N LEU A 421 -28.00 3.59 -5.33
CA LEU A 421 -26.89 4.31 -5.98
C LEU A 421 -25.68 3.40 -6.18
N VAL A 422 -25.21 2.76 -5.11
CA VAL A 422 -24.00 1.93 -5.15
C VAL A 422 -24.21 0.67 -6.00
N ASN A 423 -25.41 0.08 -5.96
CA ASN A 423 -25.76 -1.05 -6.82
C ASN A 423 -25.76 -0.66 -8.30
N SER A 424 -26.30 0.51 -8.64
CA SER A 424 -26.23 0.99 -10.02
C SER A 424 -24.78 1.24 -10.48
N LEU A 425 -23.92 1.77 -9.61
CA LEU A 425 -22.48 1.92 -9.89
C LEU A 425 -21.74 0.58 -10.04
N SER A 426 -22.19 -0.48 -9.38
CA SER A 426 -21.56 -1.80 -9.50
C SER A 426 -21.98 -2.56 -10.76
N GLU A 427 -23.18 -2.31 -11.27
CA GLU A 427 -23.65 -2.95 -12.51
C GLU A 427 -23.20 -2.20 -13.76
N ASN A 428 -23.11 -0.87 -13.72
CA ASN A 428 -22.79 -0.06 -14.89
C ASN A 428 -21.30 0.25 -15.01
N GLU A 429 -20.73 0.06 -16.20
CA GLU A 429 -19.30 0.36 -16.46
C GLU A 429 -19.00 1.86 -16.44
N ARG A 430 -20.02 2.68 -16.66
CA ARG A 430 -19.92 4.13 -16.71
C ARG A 430 -21.09 4.77 -16.00
N TYR A 431 -20.88 5.98 -15.51
CA TYR A 431 -21.93 6.81 -14.98
C TYR A 431 -21.82 8.25 -15.52
N PRO A 432 -22.94 8.96 -15.70
CA PRO A 432 -22.95 10.33 -16.18
C PRO A 432 -22.54 11.33 -15.10
N LEU A 433 -21.75 12.32 -15.51
CA LEU A 433 -21.56 13.59 -14.83
C LEU A 433 -22.36 14.64 -15.58
N ILE A 434 -23.34 15.23 -14.91
CA ILE A 434 -24.32 16.15 -15.50
C ILE A 434 -24.01 17.54 -14.95
N PHE A 435 -23.66 18.47 -15.84
CA PHE A 435 -23.30 19.83 -15.47
C PHE A 435 -24.48 20.77 -15.71
N PHE A 436 -24.78 21.58 -14.70
CA PHE A 436 -25.70 22.70 -14.75
C PHE A 436 -24.90 23.99 -14.59
N ASN A 437 -25.36 25.03 -15.29
CA ASN A 437 -24.69 26.32 -15.25
C ASN A 437 -25.19 27.17 -14.06
N LEU A 438 -24.28 27.79 -13.31
CA LEU A 438 -24.63 28.83 -12.33
C LEU A 438 -25.39 30.00 -12.96
N GLU A 439 -25.00 30.43 -14.17
CA GLU A 439 -25.60 31.62 -14.80
C GLU A 439 -26.94 31.31 -15.49
N ALA A 440 -27.20 30.04 -15.81
CA ALA A 440 -28.44 29.56 -16.42
C ALA A 440 -28.81 28.17 -15.85
N PRO A 441 -29.32 28.11 -14.61
CA PRO A 441 -29.42 26.86 -13.84
C PRO A 441 -30.52 25.91 -14.33
N HIS A 442 -31.43 26.39 -15.18
CA HIS A 442 -32.62 25.62 -15.54
C HIS A 442 -32.38 24.56 -16.62
N VAL A 443 -31.22 24.57 -17.28
CA VAL A 443 -30.89 23.64 -18.37
C VAL A 443 -29.61 22.88 -18.09
N CYS A 444 -29.59 21.61 -18.49
CA CYS A 444 -28.35 20.84 -18.56
C CYS A 444 -27.40 21.52 -19.56
N ALA A 445 -26.18 21.83 -19.10
CA ALA A 445 -25.17 22.54 -19.89
C ALA A 445 -24.17 21.59 -20.56
N SER A 446 -23.90 20.44 -19.95
CA SER A 446 -23.00 19.42 -20.49
C SER A 446 -23.23 18.07 -19.81
N VAL A 447 -22.99 16.99 -20.54
CA VAL A 447 -22.97 15.62 -20.01
C VAL A 447 -21.65 14.98 -20.40
N VAL A 448 -20.95 14.38 -19.44
CA VAL A 448 -19.77 13.55 -19.75
C VAL A 448 -19.83 12.22 -19.01
N SER A 449 -19.17 11.21 -19.57
CA SER A 449 -19.18 9.87 -19.00
C SER A 449 -17.92 9.58 -18.18
N SER A 450 -18.08 8.93 -17.04
CA SER A 450 -16.98 8.54 -16.15
C SER A 450 -16.92 7.01 -16.03
N TYR A 451 -15.75 6.42 -16.26
CA TYR A 451 -15.55 4.95 -16.30
C TYR A 451 -15.25 4.38 -14.92
N ILE A 452 -15.83 3.23 -14.58
CA ILE A 452 -15.54 2.49 -13.36
C ILE A 452 -14.81 1.20 -13.72
N GLU A 453 -13.59 1.06 -13.18
CA GLU A 453 -12.77 -0.13 -13.36
C GLU A 453 -13.50 -1.40 -12.88
N PRO A 454 -13.37 -2.55 -13.57
CA PRO A 454 -14.05 -3.80 -13.19
C PRO A 454 -13.77 -4.23 -11.73
N ILE A 455 -12.53 -4.04 -11.27
CA ILE A 455 -12.14 -4.34 -9.89
C ILE A 455 -12.86 -3.45 -8.87
N GLN A 456 -13.13 -2.18 -9.21
CA GLN A 456 -13.88 -1.27 -8.35
C GLN A 456 -15.36 -1.65 -8.30
N ARG A 457 -15.96 -2.00 -9.46
CA ARG A 457 -17.34 -2.51 -9.50
C ARG A 457 -17.52 -3.76 -8.64
N GLN A 458 -16.58 -4.69 -8.68
CA GLN A 458 -16.63 -5.88 -7.83
C GLN A 458 -16.55 -5.53 -6.33
N LYS A 459 -15.69 -4.58 -5.94
CA LYS A 459 -15.63 -4.08 -4.55
C LYS A 459 -16.97 -3.49 -4.12
N LEU A 460 -17.62 -2.68 -4.97
CA LEU A 460 -18.92 -2.10 -4.68
C LEU A 460 -19.98 -3.18 -4.41
N LYS A 461 -20.03 -4.27 -5.19
CA LYS A 461 -20.94 -5.41 -4.94
C LYS A 461 -20.70 -6.00 -3.55
N THR A 462 -19.45 -6.32 -3.23
CA THR A 462 -19.08 -6.86 -1.91
C THR A 462 -19.40 -5.91 -0.76
N TRP A 463 -19.23 -4.60 -0.93
CA TRP A 463 -19.51 -3.63 0.12
C TRP A 463 -21.00 -3.41 0.38
N ILE A 464 -21.86 -3.59 -0.62
CA ILE A 464 -23.32 -3.62 -0.43
C ILE A 464 -23.72 -4.82 0.44
N GLU A 465 -23.21 -6.01 0.13
CA GLU A 465 -23.48 -7.22 0.92
C GLU A 465 -22.98 -7.06 2.36
N GLN A 466 -21.77 -6.53 2.52
CA GLN A 466 -21.20 -6.26 3.84
C GLN A 466 -22.03 -5.25 4.63
N SER A 467 -22.48 -4.14 4.02
CA SER A 467 -23.24 -3.12 4.74
C SER A 467 -24.59 -3.63 5.25
N GLN A 468 -25.24 -4.52 4.50
CA GLN A 468 -26.50 -5.16 4.89
C GLN A 468 -26.35 -6.10 6.10
N SER A 469 -25.17 -6.70 6.29
CA SER A 469 -24.89 -7.61 7.41
C SER A 469 -24.53 -6.89 8.72
N LEU A 470 -24.30 -5.57 8.69
CA LEU A 470 -23.84 -4.81 9.84
C LEU A 470 -25.01 -4.34 10.72
N PRO A 471 -24.82 -4.28 12.05
CA PRO A 471 -25.85 -3.78 12.96
C PRO A 471 -26.12 -2.28 12.73
N PRO A 472 -27.33 -1.78 13.06
CA PRO A 472 -27.63 -0.35 13.05
C PRO A 472 -26.63 0.46 13.87
N SER A 473 -26.16 1.61 13.35
CA SER A 473 -25.19 2.49 14.00
C SER A 473 -25.66 3.94 13.96
N SER A 474 -25.43 4.70 15.03
CA SER A 474 -25.87 6.09 15.19
C SER A 474 -24.76 7.14 14.98
N GLN A 475 -23.61 6.77 14.40
CA GLN A 475 -22.45 7.66 14.27
C GLN A 475 -22.02 7.99 12.82
N PRO A 476 -22.93 8.32 11.89
CA PRO A 476 -22.56 8.62 10.50
C PRO A 476 -21.64 9.83 10.38
N HIS A 477 -21.78 10.83 11.24
CA HIS A 477 -20.94 12.03 11.24
C HIS A 477 -19.46 11.73 11.50
N LEU A 478 -19.16 10.78 12.40
CA LEU A 478 -17.79 10.42 12.75
C LEU A 478 -17.10 9.67 11.61
N SER A 479 -17.80 8.70 11.00
CA SER A 479 -17.34 8.03 9.77
C SER A 479 -17.08 9.01 8.63
N LYS A 480 -17.96 10.00 8.44
CA LYS A 480 -17.77 11.07 7.45
C LYS A 480 -16.50 11.88 7.72
N GLN A 481 -16.22 12.18 8.99
CA GLN A 481 -15.02 12.91 9.39
C GLN A 481 -13.74 12.09 9.16
N LEU A 482 -13.76 10.80 9.46
CA LEU A 482 -12.64 9.88 9.18
C LEU A 482 -12.36 9.78 7.67
N LEU A 483 -13.39 9.58 6.85
CA LEU A 483 -13.25 9.56 5.40
C LEU A 483 -12.78 10.91 4.85
N LYS A 484 -13.18 12.04 5.45
CA LYS A 484 -12.63 13.37 5.09
C LYS A 484 -11.14 13.49 5.38
N GLN A 485 -10.66 12.96 6.51
CA GLN A 485 -9.25 12.98 6.86
C GLN A 485 -8.44 12.10 5.90
N GLN A 486 -8.92 10.88 5.65
CA GLN A 486 -8.31 9.95 4.71
C GLN A 486 -8.27 10.52 3.28
N TYR A 487 -9.39 11.11 2.84
CA TYR A 487 -9.48 11.83 1.57
C TYR A 487 -8.38 12.90 1.44
N LYS A 488 -8.23 13.78 2.44
CA LYS A 488 -7.21 14.84 2.44
C LYS A 488 -5.78 14.28 2.33
N GLN A 489 -5.48 13.17 3.01
CA GLN A 489 -4.16 12.54 2.97
C GLN A 489 -3.83 11.97 1.59
N MET A 490 -4.82 11.54 0.82
CA MET A 490 -4.61 10.98 -0.53
C MET A 490 -4.51 12.04 -1.63
N GLN A 491 -5.02 13.27 -1.41
CA GLN A 491 -5.07 14.30 -2.46
C GLN A 491 -3.72 14.58 -3.13
N PRO A 492 -2.59 14.71 -2.40
CA PRO A 492 -1.29 14.97 -3.04
C PRO A 492 -0.86 13.85 -4.00
N GLN A 493 -1.07 12.59 -3.59
CA GLN A 493 -0.69 11.42 -4.39
C GLN A 493 -1.55 11.28 -5.64
N ILE A 494 -2.87 11.46 -5.51
CA ILE A 494 -3.79 11.44 -6.66
C ILE A 494 -3.47 12.60 -7.61
N GLN A 495 -3.19 13.80 -7.10
CA GLN A 495 -2.82 14.94 -7.94
C GLN A 495 -1.51 14.72 -8.69
N GLN A 496 -0.49 14.14 -8.04
CA GLN A 496 0.77 13.78 -8.68
C GLN A 496 0.56 12.73 -9.79
N TYR A 497 -0.27 11.71 -9.52
CA TYR A 497 -0.65 10.70 -10.51
C TYR A 497 -1.35 11.32 -11.74
N LEU A 498 -2.31 12.21 -11.51
CA LEU A 498 -3.07 12.85 -12.60
C LEU A 498 -2.20 13.82 -13.40
N ALA A 499 -1.29 14.55 -12.74
CA ALA A 499 -0.33 15.41 -13.42
C ALA A 499 0.64 14.64 -14.32
N ALA A 500 0.99 13.41 -13.93
CA ALA A 500 1.87 12.53 -14.70
C ALA A 500 1.15 11.79 -15.84
N THR A 501 -0.18 11.82 -15.91
CA THR A 501 -0.96 11.11 -16.93
C THR A 501 -0.94 11.90 -18.26
N PRO A 502 -0.58 11.28 -19.40
CA PRO A 502 -0.61 11.96 -20.70
C PRO A 502 -2.05 12.35 -21.08
N GLN A 503 -2.24 13.61 -21.53
CA GLN A 503 -3.44 13.99 -22.28
C GLN A 503 -3.16 13.80 -23.77
N VAL A 504 -4.15 13.34 -24.53
CA VAL A 504 -4.07 13.30 -26.00
C VAL A 504 -3.74 14.70 -26.50
N ALA A 505 -2.69 14.82 -27.33
CA ALA A 505 -2.25 16.11 -27.86
C ALA A 505 -3.31 16.71 -28.79
N GLU A 506 -3.58 18.01 -28.62
CA GLU A 506 -4.29 18.82 -29.60
C GLU A 506 -3.54 18.76 -30.93
N SER A 507 -4.21 18.23 -31.95
CA SER A 507 -3.86 18.51 -33.35
C SER A 507 -5.10 19.04 -34.04
N GLY A 508 -4.99 20.24 -34.62
CA GLY A 508 -5.99 20.79 -35.53
C GLY A 508 -6.57 22.14 -35.10
N SER A 509 -5.87 23.21 -35.47
CA SER A 509 -6.54 24.39 -36.04
C SER A 509 -7.52 23.94 -37.13
N ILE A 510 -8.72 24.54 -37.20
CA ILE A 510 -9.37 25.04 -38.42
C ILE A 510 -10.80 25.53 -38.10
N ASP A 511 -10.93 26.85 -38.26
CA ASP A 511 -12.01 27.62 -38.88
C ASP A 511 -13.42 27.72 -38.29
N ALA A 512 -13.75 28.99 -38.10
CA ALA A 512 -15.08 29.56 -38.16
C ALA A 512 -15.93 28.94 -39.29
N LYS A 513 -17.17 28.60 -38.96
CA LYS A 513 -18.30 28.88 -39.85
C LYS A 513 -19.53 29.24 -39.03
N ILE A 514 -19.90 30.50 -39.19
CA ILE A 514 -21.22 31.08 -38.98
C ILE A 514 -22.24 30.24 -39.77
N HIS A 515 -23.31 29.80 -39.11
CA HIS A 515 -24.70 30.07 -39.50
C HIS A 515 -25.66 29.78 -38.36
#